data_AF-G5A8E1-F1
#
_entry.id   AF-G5A8E1-F1
#
_cell.length_a   1.000
_cell.length_b   1.000
_cell.length_c   1.000
_cell.angle_alpha   90.00
_cell.angle_beta   90.00
_cell.angle_gamma   90.00
#
_symmetry.space_group_name_H-M   'P 1'
#
loop_
_entity.id
_entity.type
_entity.pdbx_description
1 polymer ?
#
loop_
_entity_poly.entity_id
_entity_poly.type
_entity_poly.pdbx_seq_one_letter_code
_entity_poly.pdbx_strand_id
1 'polypeptide(L)'
;MARASNSNSALLEQRWGFLLPWLELLDRRIKYKQVALEEEVWDAERRVLEVTLPAKNSDKYERYTQGEFNYELREVREALALLAAVAHIAQNAWKVVLSKVWGLKLGNKGSEELEQEISPRYVLLFDHLAGVVPGGHEDSRLTDLVFFCGTSQVEDPSPEFQTALSLLAATAGKKLLPRDKPGLDIKIPVQVSFGGNGFLAGRQLPLIANAERIVKEQWEKYEQSSRLQPVPSGRVRCTFELLPMVAEWTDMMGYSSFAPKFHKLVQDNVWFSQLTLSGESAEFLIGDACRARDEFRQLMAAAFDSTRRSPARSTSRYYFDRGEYIRDGSPLQVNRVDLKTYTSMRTEDLGAMMSAVVINQTTKKITMRAEKRTISGEDKWMWLAYGLFSKRARAFSALEVFYLNQIDSLDASEVKALSDVMHSDHPEEVLCGTPPGVVEDRNATLNIFGGNLLMASPFWRRKPKLLTPSSEAFALSVMMERASG
;
A
#
# COMPACT_ATOMS: atom_id res chain seq x y z
N MET A 1 -34.83 13.41 -20.49
CA MET A 1 -33.50 12.92 -20.05
C MET A 1 -32.36 13.25 -21.03
N ALA A 2 -32.58 13.46 -22.34
CA ALA A 2 -31.53 13.79 -23.31
C ALA A 2 -30.96 15.24 -23.27
N ARG A 3 -31.59 16.17 -22.55
CA ARG A 3 -31.14 17.59 -22.48
C ARG A 3 -30.04 17.86 -21.44
N ALA A 4 -29.92 17.02 -20.40
CA ALA A 4 -28.92 17.21 -19.34
C ALA A 4 -27.55 16.57 -19.68
N SER A 5 -27.51 15.56 -20.54
CA SER A 5 -26.26 14.94 -21.01
C SER A 5 -25.49 15.85 -21.98
N ASN A 6 -26.20 16.59 -22.84
CA ASN A 6 -25.62 17.54 -23.81
C ASN A 6 -25.08 18.83 -23.16
N SER A 7 -25.70 19.34 -22.08
CA SER A 7 -25.22 20.59 -21.47
C SER A 7 -23.83 20.46 -20.87
N ASN A 8 -23.49 19.30 -20.30
CA ASN A 8 -22.23 19.11 -19.57
C ASN A 8 -21.03 18.78 -20.49
N SER A 9 -21.25 18.24 -21.69
CA SER A 9 -20.18 18.06 -22.69
C SER A 9 -19.84 19.39 -23.36
N ALA A 10 -20.87 20.19 -23.71
CA ALA A 10 -20.69 21.56 -24.16
C ALA A 10 -19.98 22.44 -23.11
N LEU A 11 -20.19 22.18 -21.80
CA LEU A 11 -19.54 22.92 -20.71
C LEU A 11 -18.04 22.62 -20.57
N LEU A 12 -17.62 21.39 -20.86
CA LEU A 12 -16.21 21.01 -20.94
C LEU A 12 -15.54 21.72 -22.13
N GLU A 13 -16.14 21.66 -23.31
CA GLU A 13 -15.61 22.31 -24.51
C GLU A 13 -15.55 23.84 -24.38
N GLN A 14 -16.57 24.46 -23.78
CA GLN A 14 -16.67 25.92 -23.70
C GLN A 14 -15.81 26.55 -22.59
N ARG A 15 -15.63 25.90 -21.43
CA ARG A 15 -14.88 26.45 -20.28
C ARG A 15 -13.54 25.76 -20.02
N TRP A 16 -13.40 24.51 -20.45
CA TRP A 16 -12.25 23.66 -20.14
C TRP A 16 -11.62 23.07 -21.40
N GLY A 17 -11.91 23.63 -22.58
CA GLY A 17 -11.41 23.12 -23.87
C GLY A 17 -9.88 23.07 -23.95
N PHE A 18 -9.18 23.90 -23.16
CA PHE A 18 -7.72 23.85 -23.04
C PHE A 18 -7.19 22.56 -22.40
N LEU A 19 -8.03 21.76 -21.72
CA LEU A 19 -7.66 20.47 -21.15
C LEU A 19 -7.66 19.33 -22.17
N LEU A 20 -8.32 19.49 -23.32
CA LEU A 20 -8.50 18.40 -24.29
C LEU A 20 -7.18 17.76 -24.74
N PRO A 21 -6.12 18.53 -25.10
CA PRO A 21 -4.84 17.93 -25.51
C PRO A 21 -4.18 17.10 -24.39
N TRP A 22 -4.36 17.52 -23.13
CA TRP A 22 -3.82 16.84 -21.96
C TRP A 22 -4.60 15.56 -21.62
N LEU A 23 -5.91 15.57 -21.85
CA LEU A 23 -6.77 14.40 -21.68
C LEU A 23 -6.45 13.33 -22.73
N GLU A 24 -6.25 13.73 -23.99
CA GLU A 24 -5.84 12.83 -25.07
C GLU A 24 -4.50 12.13 -24.76
N LEU A 25 -3.56 12.86 -24.17
CA LEU A 25 -2.26 12.31 -23.75
C LEU A 25 -2.39 11.22 -22.66
N LEU A 26 -3.41 11.35 -21.80
CA LEU A 26 -3.63 10.45 -20.67
C LEU A 26 -4.63 9.32 -20.92
N ASP A 27 -5.43 9.40 -21.99
CA ASP A 27 -6.51 8.48 -22.32
C ASP A 27 -6.06 7.00 -22.32
N ARG A 28 -4.84 6.73 -22.82
CA ARG A 28 -4.27 5.37 -22.87
C ARG A 28 -3.39 5.01 -21.67
N ARG A 29 -3.17 5.95 -20.76
CA ARG A 29 -2.23 5.83 -19.63
C ARG A 29 -2.94 5.67 -18.29
N ILE A 30 -4.16 6.18 -18.18
CA ILE A 30 -4.93 6.10 -16.95
C ILE A 30 -5.84 4.88 -17.01
N LYS A 31 -5.62 3.96 -16.08
CA LYS A 31 -6.56 2.90 -15.77
C LYS A 31 -7.24 3.26 -14.46
N TYR A 32 -8.56 3.38 -14.51
CA TYR A 32 -9.32 3.42 -13.28
C TYR A 32 -9.35 2.02 -12.70
N LYS A 33 -8.76 1.86 -11.52
CA LYS A 33 -9.00 0.69 -10.69
C LYS A 33 -9.90 1.14 -9.58
N GLN A 34 -11.15 0.68 -9.60
CA GLN A 34 -11.85 0.54 -8.34
C GLN A 34 -10.95 -0.38 -7.54
N VAL A 35 -10.43 0.05 -6.39
CA VAL A 35 -9.78 -0.87 -5.46
C VAL A 35 -10.90 -1.71 -4.82
N ALA A 36 -11.65 -2.41 -5.67
CA ALA A 36 -12.55 -3.48 -5.33
C ALA A 36 -11.66 -4.70 -5.20
N LEU A 37 -11.12 -4.89 -4.01
CA LEU A 37 -11.31 -6.21 -3.44
C LEU A 37 -12.69 -6.10 -2.80
N GLU A 38 -13.65 -6.93 -3.23
CA GLU A 38 -15.10 -6.85 -2.95
C GLU A 38 -15.50 -6.63 -1.47
N GLU A 39 -14.55 -6.62 -0.53
CA GLU A 39 -14.80 -6.61 0.91
C GLU A 39 -13.79 -5.73 1.68
N GLU A 40 -13.43 -4.55 1.16
CA GLU A 40 -13.08 -3.41 2.02
C GLU A 40 -14.36 -2.92 2.74
N VAL A 41 -14.94 -3.76 3.60
CA VAL A 41 -16.18 -3.45 4.36
C VAL A 41 -15.99 -2.25 5.32
N TRP A 42 -14.75 -1.82 5.54
CA TRP A 42 -14.38 -0.83 6.56
C TRP A 42 -13.63 0.40 6.05
N ASP A 43 -12.98 0.34 4.87
CA ASP A 43 -12.36 1.52 4.26
C ASP A 43 -13.31 2.03 3.16
N ALA A 44 -13.78 3.28 3.28
CA ALA A 44 -14.62 3.90 2.27
C ALA A 44 -13.98 3.77 0.88
N GLU A 45 -14.79 3.45 -0.14
CA GLU A 45 -14.36 3.18 -1.53
C GLU A 45 -13.11 3.99 -1.93
N ARG A 46 -11.93 3.37 -1.88
CA ARG A 46 -10.70 4.06 -2.30
C ARG A 46 -10.63 4.07 -3.82
N ARG A 47 -11.13 5.15 -4.40
CA ARG A 47 -11.03 5.45 -5.83
C ARG A 47 -9.60 5.91 -6.13
N VAL A 48 -8.84 5.10 -6.84
CA VAL A 48 -7.44 5.41 -7.20
C VAL A 48 -7.27 5.34 -8.71
N LEU A 49 -6.50 6.28 -9.26
CA LEU A 49 -6.15 6.29 -10.66
C LEU A 49 -4.76 5.66 -10.81
N GLU A 50 -4.72 4.46 -11.39
CA GLU A 50 -3.46 3.83 -11.79
C GLU A 50 -2.99 4.51 -13.09
N VAL A 51 -1.74 4.98 -13.08
CA VAL A 51 -1.14 5.68 -14.21
C VAL A 51 0.05 4.87 -14.71
N THR A 52 -0.05 4.36 -15.94
CA THR A 52 1.08 3.75 -16.64
C THR A 52 1.97 4.82 -17.25
N LEU A 53 3.18 4.95 -16.70
CA LEU A 53 4.19 5.89 -17.19
C LEU A 53 4.84 5.42 -18.50
N PRO A 54 5.44 6.33 -19.30
CA PRO A 54 6.26 5.96 -20.45
C PRO A 54 7.32 4.92 -20.07
N ALA A 55 7.56 3.95 -20.96
CA ALA A 55 8.43 2.82 -20.69
C ALA A 55 9.56 2.75 -21.72
N LYS A 56 10.82 2.93 -21.28
CA LYS A 56 12.00 2.92 -22.16
C LYS A 56 12.14 1.63 -23.00
N ASN A 57 11.55 0.54 -22.54
CA ASN A 57 11.64 -0.79 -23.16
C ASN A 57 10.43 -1.14 -24.05
N SER A 58 9.50 -0.23 -24.30
CA SER A 58 8.45 -0.51 -25.30
C SER A 58 9.00 -0.32 -26.71
N ASP A 59 8.47 -1.05 -27.69
CA ASP A 59 8.83 -0.96 -29.12
C ASP A 59 8.84 0.49 -29.66
N LYS A 60 8.08 1.39 -29.01
CA LYS A 60 8.05 2.82 -29.31
C LYS A 60 9.38 3.54 -29.02
N TYR A 61 10.16 3.13 -28.01
CA TYR A 61 11.34 3.88 -27.50
C TYR A 61 12.69 3.24 -27.77
N GLU A 62 12.78 2.10 -28.47
CA GLU A 62 14.07 1.50 -28.86
C GLU A 62 14.97 2.46 -29.67
N ARG A 63 14.40 3.53 -30.24
CA ARG A 63 15.08 4.52 -31.08
C ARG A 63 15.12 5.94 -30.50
N TYR A 64 14.63 6.16 -29.28
CA TYR A 64 14.51 7.49 -28.68
C TYR A 64 15.75 7.86 -27.85
N THR A 65 16.08 9.15 -27.86
CA THR A 65 17.09 9.72 -26.97
C THR A 65 16.54 9.92 -25.54
N GLN A 66 17.43 10.02 -24.55
CA GLN A 66 17.03 10.32 -23.16
C GLN A 66 16.30 11.66 -23.04
N GLY A 67 16.59 12.63 -23.92
CA GLY A 67 15.91 13.92 -23.96
C GLY A 67 14.44 13.79 -24.39
N GLU A 68 14.16 13.00 -25.42
CA GLU A 68 12.79 12.77 -25.90
C GLU A 68 11.96 11.98 -24.88
N PHE A 69 12.57 11.02 -24.18
CA PHE A 69 11.90 10.32 -23.07
C PHE A 69 11.55 11.28 -21.93
N ASN A 70 12.49 12.14 -21.51
CA ASN A 70 12.25 13.13 -20.45
C ASN A 70 11.17 14.14 -20.83
N TYR A 71 11.06 14.48 -22.12
CA TYR A 71 10.00 15.33 -22.64
C TYR A 71 8.63 14.67 -22.44
N GLU A 72 8.44 13.43 -22.90
CA GLU A 72 7.15 12.75 -22.75
C GLU A 72 6.82 12.46 -21.27
N LEU A 73 7.81 12.13 -20.45
CA LEU A 73 7.62 11.96 -19.00
C LEU A 73 7.18 13.26 -18.33
N ARG A 74 7.74 14.41 -18.76
CA ARG A 74 7.32 15.74 -18.32
C ARG A 74 5.88 16.04 -18.74
N GLU A 75 5.52 15.76 -19.99
CA GLU A 75 4.14 15.99 -20.47
C GLU A 75 3.12 15.18 -19.66
N VAL A 76 3.41 13.91 -19.37
CA VAL A 76 2.55 13.07 -18.51
C VAL A 76 2.44 13.66 -17.10
N ARG A 77 3.55 14.07 -16.50
CA ARG A 77 3.58 14.72 -15.18
C ARG A 77 2.72 15.99 -15.15
N GLU A 78 2.88 16.84 -16.15
CA GLU A 78 2.16 18.12 -16.27
C GLU A 78 0.67 17.92 -16.54
N ALA A 79 0.30 16.93 -17.36
CA ALA A 79 -1.09 16.55 -17.58
C ALA A 79 -1.79 16.11 -16.27
N LEU A 80 -1.13 15.25 -15.48
CA LEU A 80 -1.66 14.80 -14.18
C LEU A 80 -1.78 15.94 -13.18
N ALA A 81 -0.81 16.88 -13.20
CA ALA A 81 -0.83 18.06 -12.36
C ALA A 81 -2.01 18.98 -12.71
N LEU A 82 -2.28 19.22 -13.99
CA LEU A 82 -3.43 19.99 -14.44
C LEU A 82 -4.74 19.36 -13.98
N LEU A 83 -4.88 18.04 -14.10
CA LEU A 83 -6.09 17.35 -13.66
C LEU A 83 -6.32 17.43 -12.16
N ALA A 84 -5.25 17.29 -11.37
CA ALA A 84 -5.34 17.49 -9.94
C ALA A 84 -5.75 18.93 -9.62
N ALA A 85 -5.18 19.92 -10.31
CA ALA A 85 -5.58 21.31 -10.16
C ALA A 85 -7.07 21.54 -10.48
N VAL A 86 -7.59 20.89 -11.52
CA VAL A 86 -9.01 20.92 -11.87
C VAL A 86 -9.86 20.28 -10.76
N ALA A 87 -9.44 19.15 -10.19
CA ALA A 87 -10.13 18.52 -9.07
C ALA A 87 -10.22 19.44 -7.85
N HIS A 88 -9.15 20.19 -7.54
CA HIS A 88 -9.14 21.14 -6.44
C HIS A 88 -9.97 22.41 -6.69
N ILE A 89 -10.04 22.89 -7.93
CA ILE A 89 -10.67 24.18 -8.27
C ILE A 89 -12.10 24.02 -8.77
N ALA A 90 -12.43 22.88 -9.38
CA ALA A 90 -13.70 22.59 -10.00
C ALA A 90 -14.05 21.10 -9.92
N GLN A 91 -14.45 20.63 -8.73
CA GLN A 91 -14.92 19.25 -8.49
C GLN A 91 -15.97 18.76 -9.50
N ASN A 92 -16.88 19.65 -9.94
CA ASN A 92 -17.85 19.30 -10.98
C ASN A 92 -17.20 18.97 -12.33
N ALA A 93 -16.18 19.74 -12.75
CA ALA A 93 -15.46 19.46 -14.00
C ALA A 93 -14.67 18.16 -13.87
N TRP A 94 -14.04 17.93 -12.72
CA TRP A 94 -13.35 16.68 -12.42
C TRP A 94 -14.24 15.44 -12.49
N LYS A 95 -15.43 15.49 -11.87
CA LYS A 95 -16.44 14.41 -11.95
C LYS A 95 -16.89 14.15 -13.40
N VAL A 96 -16.98 15.19 -14.24
CA VAL A 96 -17.30 15.01 -15.66
C VAL A 96 -16.13 14.36 -16.41
N VAL A 97 -14.88 14.73 -16.15
CA VAL A 97 -13.71 14.06 -16.74
C VAL A 97 -13.72 12.57 -16.37
N LEU A 98 -13.82 12.26 -15.07
CA LEU A 98 -13.85 10.89 -14.58
C LEU A 98 -14.97 10.05 -15.24
N SER A 99 -16.18 10.59 -15.32
CA SER A 99 -17.35 9.86 -15.84
C SER A 99 -17.42 9.78 -17.36
N LYS A 100 -17.11 10.88 -18.07
CA LYS A 100 -17.28 10.94 -19.53
C LYS A 100 -16.04 10.52 -20.32
N VAL A 101 -14.85 10.85 -19.82
CA VAL A 101 -13.60 10.51 -20.51
C VAL A 101 -13.19 9.09 -20.14
N TRP A 102 -13.20 8.76 -18.84
CA TRP A 102 -12.75 7.44 -18.35
C TRP A 102 -13.88 6.50 -17.93
N GLY A 103 -15.14 6.84 -18.22
CA GLY A 103 -16.28 5.93 -18.06
C GLY A 103 -16.64 5.58 -16.61
N LEU A 104 -16.20 6.37 -15.63
CA LEU A 104 -16.42 6.06 -14.22
C LEU A 104 -17.89 6.20 -13.81
N LYS A 105 -18.43 5.15 -13.17
CA LYS A 105 -19.76 5.18 -12.53
C LYS A 105 -19.65 5.85 -11.16
N LEU A 106 -20.01 7.13 -11.08
CA LEU A 106 -19.91 7.95 -9.88
C LEU A 106 -21.17 7.94 -8.97
N GLY A 107 -22.08 6.98 -9.19
CA GLY A 107 -23.38 6.95 -8.52
C GLY A 107 -24.47 7.74 -9.25
N ASN A 108 -25.67 7.75 -8.68
CA ASN A 108 -26.84 8.43 -9.24
C ASN A 108 -26.97 9.85 -8.67
N LYS A 109 -27.70 10.73 -9.36
CA LYS A 109 -27.93 12.09 -8.88
C LYS A 109 -28.65 12.06 -7.52
N GLY A 110 -28.00 12.61 -6.48
CA GLY A 110 -28.48 12.61 -5.10
C GLY A 110 -28.00 11.42 -4.25
N SER A 111 -27.09 10.58 -4.76
CA SER A 111 -26.39 9.61 -3.90
C SER A 111 -25.23 10.27 -3.18
N GLU A 112 -24.95 9.80 -1.96
CA GLU A 112 -23.85 10.30 -1.13
C GLU A 112 -22.50 10.18 -1.85
N GLU A 113 -22.32 9.14 -2.67
CA GLU A 113 -21.06 8.92 -3.41
C GLU A 113 -20.79 9.94 -4.53
N LEU A 114 -21.85 10.57 -5.06
CA LEU A 114 -21.75 11.64 -6.05
C LEU A 114 -21.58 13.00 -5.39
N GLU A 115 -22.01 13.16 -4.13
CA GLU A 115 -21.90 14.42 -3.39
C GLU A 115 -20.51 14.57 -2.74
N GLN A 116 -19.87 13.46 -2.36
CA GLN A 116 -18.50 13.47 -1.83
C GLN A 116 -17.48 14.04 -2.83
N GLU A 117 -16.51 14.80 -2.31
CA GLU A 117 -15.37 15.28 -3.09
C GLU A 117 -14.43 14.12 -3.43
N ILE A 118 -13.96 14.07 -4.68
CA ILE A 118 -13.05 13.01 -5.12
C ILE A 118 -11.65 13.58 -5.18
N SER A 119 -10.79 13.11 -4.28
CA SER A 119 -9.39 13.52 -4.22
C SER A 119 -8.60 12.99 -5.43
N PRO A 120 -7.77 13.82 -6.09
CA PRO A 120 -6.93 13.38 -7.21
C PRO A 120 -5.71 12.61 -6.68
N ARG A 121 -5.88 11.31 -6.45
CA ARG A 121 -4.83 10.40 -5.99
C ARG A 121 -4.37 9.50 -7.12
N TYR A 122 -3.05 9.46 -7.31
CA TYR A 122 -2.41 8.68 -8.37
C TYR A 122 -1.54 7.57 -7.79
N VAL A 123 -1.66 6.38 -8.38
CA VAL A 123 -0.70 5.30 -8.23
C VAL A 123 0.10 5.22 -9.52
N LEU A 124 1.39 5.52 -9.47
CA LEU A 124 2.28 5.44 -10.61
C LEU A 124 2.78 4.01 -10.79
N LEU A 125 2.49 3.44 -11.95
CA LEU A 125 2.99 2.15 -12.41
C LEU A 125 4.22 2.38 -13.29
N PHE A 126 5.36 1.96 -12.78
CA PHE A 126 6.64 2.03 -13.47
C PHE A 126 6.96 0.69 -14.16
N ASP A 127 6.18 0.35 -15.19
CA ASP A 127 6.26 -0.94 -15.90
C ASP A 127 7.65 -1.19 -16.55
N HIS A 128 8.41 -0.15 -16.89
CA HIS A 128 9.76 -0.30 -17.45
C HIS A 128 10.83 -0.75 -16.44
N LEU A 129 10.54 -0.72 -15.13
CA LEU A 129 11.41 -1.39 -14.17
C LEU A 129 11.27 -2.92 -14.26
N ALA A 130 10.10 -3.41 -14.71
CA ALA A 130 9.75 -4.82 -14.84
C ALA A 130 10.23 -5.48 -16.16
N GLY A 131 10.73 -4.70 -17.13
CA GLY A 131 11.41 -5.24 -18.30
C GLY A 131 12.91 -5.34 -18.07
N VAL A 132 13.47 -6.54 -17.96
CA VAL A 132 14.93 -6.74 -17.98
C VAL A 132 15.41 -6.56 -19.41
N VAL A 133 16.18 -5.50 -19.67
CA VAL A 133 17.20 -5.58 -20.72
C VAL A 133 18.49 -5.99 -19.99
N PRO A 134 19.07 -7.16 -20.29
CA PRO A 134 20.43 -7.46 -19.86
C PRO A 134 21.35 -6.38 -20.47
N GLY A 135 21.90 -5.50 -19.64
CA GLY A 135 22.80 -4.43 -20.07
C GLY A 135 22.27 -2.99 -20.00
N GLY A 136 21.02 -2.76 -19.57
CA GLY A 136 20.57 -1.40 -19.23
C GLY A 136 21.16 -0.93 -17.90
N HIS A 137 21.76 0.26 -17.85
CA HIS A 137 22.31 0.82 -16.60
C HIS A 137 21.21 0.98 -15.54
N GLU A 138 21.38 0.33 -14.38
CA GLU A 138 20.46 0.43 -13.22
C GLU A 138 20.24 1.89 -12.79
N ASP A 139 21.21 2.78 -13.04
CA ASP A 139 21.16 4.21 -12.76
C ASP A 139 20.04 4.95 -13.51
N SER A 140 19.68 4.50 -14.72
CA SER A 140 18.63 5.13 -15.54
C SER A 140 17.23 4.99 -14.92
N ARG A 141 17.04 4.13 -13.92
CA ARG A 141 15.74 3.85 -13.28
C ARG A 141 15.51 4.76 -12.08
N LEU A 142 16.60 5.08 -11.38
CA LEU A 142 16.64 6.07 -10.30
C LEU A 142 16.30 7.47 -10.82
N THR A 143 16.77 7.80 -12.02
CA THR A 143 16.61 9.13 -12.61
C THR A 143 15.16 9.48 -12.91
N ASP A 144 14.32 8.50 -13.24
CA ASP A 144 12.98 8.78 -13.75
C ASP A 144 12.01 9.17 -12.61
N LEU A 145 12.02 8.45 -11.48
CA LEU A 145 11.26 8.84 -10.29
C LEU A 145 11.77 10.16 -9.69
N VAL A 146 13.10 10.34 -9.66
CA VAL A 146 13.71 11.61 -9.22
C VAL A 146 13.31 12.75 -10.14
N PHE A 147 13.31 12.54 -11.45
CA PHE A 147 12.85 13.55 -12.41
C PHE A 147 11.36 13.86 -12.23
N PHE A 148 10.53 12.85 -11.93
CA PHE A 148 9.09 13.05 -11.77
C PHE A 148 8.74 13.80 -10.48
N CYS A 149 9.29 13.38 -9.33
CA CYS A 149 8.93 13.87 -7.99
C CYS A 149 9.94 14.84 -7.36
N GLY A 150 11.11 15.04 -7.97
CA GLY A 150 12.13 15.99 -7.52
C GLY A 150 11.77 17.45 -7.78
N THR A 151 12.75 18.35 -7.67
CA THR A 151 12.54 19.81 -7.76
C THR A 151 12.29 20.31 -9.18
N SER A 152 12.59 19.50 -10.19
CA SER A 152 12.39 19.83 -11.62
C SER A 152 10.94 20.18 -11.97
N GLN A 153 9.97 19.69 -11.19
CA GLN A 153 8.55 20.03 -11.36
C GLN A 153 8.25 21.51 -11.07
N VAL A 154 9.10 22.19 -10.29
CA VAL A 154 8.99 23.63 -9.99
C VAL A 154 10.02 24.44 -10.78
N GLU A 155 11.20 23.87 -11.03
CA GLU A 155 12.31 24.58 -11.68
C GLU A 155 12.19 24.64 -13.21
N ASP A 156 11.59 23.63 -13.85
CA ASP A 156 11.52 23.52 -15.32
C ASP A 156 10.13 23.07 -15.85
N PRO A 157 9.06 23.83 -15.55
CA PRO A 157 7.74 23.63 -16.16
C PRO A 157 7.69 24.08 -17.63
N SER A 158 6.95 23.36 -18.48
CA SER A 158 6.75 23.76 -19.88
C SER A 158 5.94 25.06 -20.01
N PRO A 159 6.18 25.88 -21.06
CA PRO A 159 5.36 27.06 -21.36
C PRO A 159 3.88 26.73 -21.57
N GLU A 160 3.58 25.60 -22.19
CA GLU A 160 2.23 25.11 -22.47
C GLU A 160 1.49 24.81 -21.15
N PHE A 161 2.15 24.13 -20.21
CA PHE A 161 1.63 23.85 -18.89
C PHE A 161 1.39 25.13 -18.07
N GLN A 162 2.33 26.09 -18.10
CA GLN A 162 2.15 27.38 -17.43
C GLN A 162 0.96 28.17 -17.98
N THR A 163 0.75 28.11 -19.30
CA THR A 163 -0.39 28.74 -19.96
C THR A 163 -1.70 28.09 -19.51
N ALA A 164 -1.75 26.76 -19.47
CA ALA A 164 -2.92 26.02 -18.98
C ALA A 164 -3.24 26.32 -17.50
N LEU A 165 -2.22 26.36 -16.63
CA LEU A 165 -2.39 26.75 -15.22
C LEU A 165 -2.90 28.18 -15.06
N SER A 166 -2.47 29.10 -15.93
CA SER A 166 -2.93 30.49 -15.92
C SER A 166 -4.41 30.61 -16.31
N LEU A 167 -4.84 29.85 -17.33
CA LEU A 167 -6.26 29.75 -17.71
C LEU A 167 -7.11 29.14 -16.58
N LEU A 168 -6.58 28.12 -15.91
CA LEU A 168 -7.21 27.48 -14.77
C LEU A 168 -7.34 28.46 -13.59
N ALA A 169 -6.27 29.19 -13.25
CA ALA A 169 -6.28 30.21 -12.21
C ALA A 169 -7.29 31.35 -12.51
N ALA A 170 -7.39 31.78 -13.77
CA ALA A 170 -8.41 32.75 -14.20
C ALA A 170 -9.83 32.21 -14.00
N THR A 171 -10.04 30.90 -14.21
CA THR A 171 -11.33 30.23 -14.06
C THR A 171 -11.74 30.02 -12.59
N ALA A 172 -10.78 29.82 -11.69
CA ALA A 172 -11.00 29.69 -10.24
C ALA A 172 -11.61 30.97 -9.62
N GLY A 173 -11.32 32.12 -10.22
CA GLY A 173 -11.81 33.43 -9.79
C GLY A 173 -11.22 33.91 -8.46
N LYS A 174 -11.61 35.13 -8.06
CA LYS A 174 -11.06 35.82 -6.89
C LYS A 174 -11.41 35.18 -5.54
N LYS A 175 -12.36 34.24 -5.50
CA LYS A 175 -12.79 33.56 -4.27
C LYS A 175 -11.76 32.51 -3.82
N LEU A 176 -11.22 31.75 -4.76
CA LEU A 176 -10.19 30.73 -4.50
C LEU A 176 -8.78 31.31 -4.54
N LEU A 177 -8.56 32.37 -5.33
CA LEU A 177 -7.27 33.06 -5.46
C LEU A 177 -7.41 34.57 -5.18
N PRO A 178 -7.44 35.00 -3.92
CA PRO A 178 -7.47 36.41 -3.54
C PRO A 178 -6.18 37.13 -3.97
N ARG A 179 -6.28 38.42 -4.31
CA ARG A 179 -5.11 39.21 -4.77
C ARG A 179 -4.16 39.60 -3.64
N ASP A 180 -4.66 39.60 -2.41
CA ASP A 180 -3.98 39.97 -1.17
C ASP A 180 -3.28 38.79 -0.48
N LYS A 181 -3.46 37.57 -0.99
CA LYS A 181 -2.84 36.35 -0.44
C LYS A 181 -1.84 35.74 -1.41
N PRO A 182 -0.87 34.95 -0.92
CA PRO A 182 -0.06 34.09 -1.78
C PRO A 182 -0.96 33.19 -2.64
N GLY A 183 -0.46 32.83 -3.82
CA GLY A 183 -1.11 31.87 -4.70
C GLY A 183 -1.22 30.47 -4.07
N LEU A 184 -1.91 29.58 -4.77
CA LEU A 184 -2.20 28.24 -4.28
C LEU A 184 -1.12 27.25 -4.72
N ASP A 185 -0.51 26.55 -3.77
CA ASP A 185 0.32 25.38 -4.05
C ASP A 185 -0.47 24.11 -3.77
N ILE A 186 -0.86 23.42 -4.84
CA ILE A 186 -1.66 22.20 -4.78
C ILE A 186 -0.71 21.03 -4.56
N LYS A 187 -0.84 20.39 -3.40
CA LYS A 187 -0.08 19.20 -3.04
C LYS A 187 -0.81 17.97 -3.54
N ILE A 188 -0.18 17.25 -4.46
CA ILE A 188 -0.76 16.10 -5.16
C ILE A 188 -0.15 14.83 -4.58
N PRO A 189 -0.90 14.05 -3.79
CA PRO A 189 -0.41 12.80 -3.23
C PRO A 189 -0.20 11.74 -4.32
N VAL A 190 0.97 11.12 -4.32
CA VAL A 190 1.35 10.08 -5.28
C VAL A 190 1.90 8.86 -4.56
N GLN A 191 1.36 7.69 -4.88
CA GLN A 191 1.95 6.41 -4.50
C GLN A 191 2.70 5.82 -5.67
N VAL A 192 3.80 5.15 -5.37
CA VAL A 192 4.48 4.33 -6.36
C VAL A 192 4.14 2.87 -6.08
N SER A 193 3.62 2.19 -7.09
CA SER A 193 3.27 0.77 -7.01
C SER A 193 4.10 -0.03 -8.01
N PHE A 194 4.57 -1.18 -7.54
CA PHE A 194 5.34 -2.12 -8.34
C PHE A 194 4.71 -3.50 -8.22
N GLY A 195 4.10 -3.95 -9.31
CA GLY A 195 3.66 -5.32 -9.51
C GLY A 195 4.49 -5.93 -10.64
N GLY A 196 5.15 -7.05 -10.38
CA GLY A 196 5.91 -7.78 -11.40
C GLY A 196 6.24 -9.18 -10.92
N ASN A 197 6.46 -10.10 -11.86
CA ASN A 197 6.88 -11.47 -11.56
C ASN A 197 8.04 -11.46 -10.54
N GLY A 198 7.89 -12.21 -9.44
CA GLY A 198 8.66 -12.11 -8.19
C GLY A 198 10.19 -11.96 -8.30
N PHE A 199 10.81 -12.42 -9.39
CA PHE A 199 12.23 -12.22 -9.64
C PHE A 199 12.67 -10.74 -9.70
N LEU A 200 11.80 -9.82 -10.15
CA LEU A 200 12.17 -8.42 -10.40
C LEU A 200 11.87 -7.49 -9.24
N ALA A 201 10.83 -7.77 -8.46
CA ALA A 201 10.45 -6.98 -7.29
C ALA A 201 11.63 -6.85 -6.29
N GLY A 202 12.44 -7.91 -6.15
CA GLY A 202 13.54 -7.95 -5.18
C GLY A 202 14.72 -7.07 -5.54
N ARG A 203 14.84 -6.66 -6.81
CA ARG A 203 15.88 -5.72 -7.25
C ARG A 203 15.38 -4.28 -7.26
N GLN A 204 14.09 -4.07 -7.44
CA GLN A 204 13.50 -2.74 -7.63
C GLN A 204 13.35 -1.97 -6.32
N LEU A 205 12.91 -2.61 -5.23
CA LEU A 205 12.59 -1.92 -3.98
C LEU A 205 13.75 -1.09 -3.39
N PRO A 206 15.00 -1.61 -3.34
CA PRO A 206 16.14 -0.79 -2.92
C PRO A 206 16.42 0.41 -3.84
N LEU A 207 16.19 0.26 -5.14
CA LEU A 207 16.36 1.37 -6.10
C LEU A 207 15.32 2.46 -5.84
N ILE A 208 14.07 2.08 -5.59
CA ILE A 208 12.99 3.03 -5.30
C ILE A 208 13.27 3.76 -4.00
N ALA A 209 13.59 3.05 -2.93
CA ALA A 209 13.97 3.68 -1.66
C ALA A 209 15.15 4.66 -1.83
N ASN A 210 16.11 4.33 -2.69
CA ASN A 210 17.21 5.22 -3.02
C ASN A 210 16.75 6.46 -3.82
N ALA A 211 15.85 6.31 -4.78
CA ALA A 211 15.27 7.43 -5.53
C ALA A 211 14.43 8.34 -4.62
N GLU A 212 13.60 7.78 -3.74
CA GLU A 212 12.84 8.54 -2.74
C GLU A 212 13.74 9.32 -1.77
N ARG A 213 14.90 8.76 -1.41
CA ARG A 213 15.95 9.45 -0.64
C ARG A 213 16.53 10.64 -1.42
N ILE A 214 16.87 10.43 -2.70
CA ILE A 214 17.41 11.49 -3.56
C ILE A 214 16.38 12.63 -3.72
N VAL A 215 15.10 12.29 -3.91
CA VAL A 215 14.00 13.28 -3.97
C VAL A 215 13.97 14.12 -2.69
N LYS A 216 14.03 13.48 -1.51
CA LYS A 216 14.09 14.19 -0.22
C LYS A 216 15.28 15.14 -0.16
N GLU A 217 16.47 14.68 -0.52
CA GLU A 217 17.69 15.49 -0.50
C GLU A 217 17.64 16.68 -1.47
N GLN A 218 17.05 16.51 -2.66
CA GLN A 218 16.84 17.60 -3.60
C GLN A 218 15.91 18.67 -3.04
N TRP A 219 14.79 18.25 -2.45
CA TRP A 219 13.85 19.16 -1.82
C TRP A 219 14.44 19.88 -0.60
N GLU A 220 15.16 19.19 0.29
CA GLU A 220 15.83 19.81 1.43
C GLU A 220 16.83 20.88 0.98
N LYS A 221 17.64 20.59 -0.05
CA LYS A 221 18.57 21.57 -0.64
C LYS A 221 17.84 22.75 -1.26
N TYR A 222 16.74 22.50 -1.96
CA TYR A 222 15.93 23.55 -2.57
C TYR A 222 15.29 24.45 -1.52
N GLU A 223 14.77 23.89 -0.43
CA GLU A 223 14.16 24.63 0.68
C GLU A 223 15.18 25.44 1.49
N GLN A 224 16.39 24.89 1.67
CA GLN A 224 17.51 25.60 2.32
C GLN A 224 18.08 26.71 1.43
N SER A 225 17.92 26.61 0.12
CA SER A 225 18.33 27.66 -0.79
C SER A 225 17.33 28.83 -0.73
N SER A 226 17.81 30.07 -0.88
CA SER A 226 16.95 31.27 -0.99
C SER A 226 16.03 31.29 -2.22
N ARG A 227 15.94 30.17 -2.97
CA ARG A 227 15.08 29.98 -4.14
C ARG A 227 13.64 29.65 -3.77
N LEU A 228 13.35 29.35 -2.50
CA LEU A 228 12.00 29.08 -2.06
C LEU A 228 11.16 30.35 -2.08
N GLN A 229 10.49 30.60 -3.20
CA GLN A 229 9.58 31.73 -3.34
C GLN A 229 8.15 31.27 -3.05
N PRO A 230 7.38 32.08 -2.29
CA PRO A 230 5.94 31.86 -2.17
C PRO A 230 5.30 31.93 -3.55
N VAL A 231 4.24 31.13 -3.77
CA VAL A 231 3.51 31.20 -5.03
C VAL A 231 2.96 32.61 -5.19
N PRO A 232 3.21 33.30 -6.32
CA PRO A 232 2.70 34.66 -6.52
C PRO A 232 1.18 34.72 -6.44
N SER A 233 0.64 35.82 -5.91
CA SER A 233 -0.81 36.04 -5.80
C SER A 233 -1.51 35.82 -7.14
N GLY A 234 -2.64 35.11 -7.11
CA GLY A 234 -3.40 34.79 -8.33
C GLY A 234 -2.82 33.67 -9.19
N ARG A 235 -1.73 33.01 -8.77
CA ARG A 235 -1.17 31.84 -9.48
C ARG A 235 -1.45 30.54 -8.75
N VAL A 236 -1.37 29.45 -9.52
CA VAL A 236 -1.43 28.08 -9.04
C VAL A 236 -0.09 27.41 -9.35
N ARG A 237 0.44 26.67 -8.38
CA ARG A 237 1.54 25.73 -8.55
C ARG A 237 1.03 24.35 -8.18
N CYS A 238 1.56 23.31 -8.83
CA CYS A 238 1.29 21.93 -8.47
C CYS A 238 2.59 21.30 -8.01
N THR A 239 2.54 20.58 -6.88
CA THR A 239 3.67 19.84 -6.33
C THR A 239 3.23 18.42 -6.02
N PHE A 240 3.81 17.43 -6.69
CA PHE A 240 3.68 16.03 -6.35
C PHE A 240 4.46 15.71 -5.09
N GLU A 241 3.79 15.04 -4.15
CA GLU A 241 4.36 14.61 -2.88
C GLU A 241 4.21 13.09 -2.74
N LEU A 242 5.30 12.42 -2.37
CA LEU A 242 5.34 10.97 -2.25
C LEU A 242 4.54 10.50 -1.02
N LEU A 243 3.66 9.53 -1.22
CA LEU A 243 3.06 8.72 -0.17
C LEU A 243 3.92 7.46 0.06
N PRO A 244 3.81 6.79 1.23
CA PRO A 244 4.45 5.50 1.46
C PRO A 244 4.16 4.49 0.33
N MET A 245 5.18 3.77 -0.12
CA MET A 245 5.11 2.94 -1.33
C MET A 245 4.16 1.74 -1.18
N VAL A 246 3.65 1.24 -2.31
CA VAL A 246 2.91 -0.03 -2.37
C VAL A 246 3.84 -1.09 -2.94
N ALA A 247 4.06 -2.15 -2.18
CA ALA A 247 4.90 -3.27 -2.60
C ALA A 247 4.03 -4.52 -2.79
N GLU A 248 4.15 -5.18 -3.94
CA GLU A 248 3.59 -6.50 -4.17
C GLU A 248 4.69 -7.53 -4.43
N TRP A 249 4.62 -8.64 -3.71
CA TRP A 249 5.47 -9.80 -3.87
C TRP A 249 4.62 -11.04 -4.12
N THR A 250 4.60 -11.47 -5.37
CA THR A 250 4.00 -12.73 -5.80
C THR A 250 5.10 -13.54 -6.48
N ASP A 251 5.80 -14.36 -5.71
CA ASP A 251 6.87 -15.20 -6.27
C ASP A 251 6.52 -16.67 -6.16
N MET A 252 6.52 -17.35 -7.31
CA MET A 252 6.54 -18.81 -7.39
C MET A 252 7.93 -19.38 -7.06
N MET A 253 8.99 -18.56 -7.02
CA MET A 253 10.42 -18.93 -6.87
C MET A 253 11.05 -18.67 -5.48
N GLY A 254 10.27 -18.24 -4.48
CA GLY A 254 10.67 -18.18 -3.07
C GLY A 254 11.19 -16.82 -2.56
N TYR A 255 11.50 -16.73 -1.26
CA TYR A 255 11.80 -15.45 -0.57
C TYR A 255 13.30 -15.08 -0.51
N SER A 256 14.16 -15.87 -1.14
CA SER A 256 15.60 -15.94 -0.80
C SER A 256 16.44 -14.71 -1.10
N SER A 257 16.00 -13.90 -2.05
CA SER A 257 16.64 -12.62 -2.35
C SER A 257 15.94 -11.43 -1.73
N PHE A 258 14.74 -11.63 -1.15
CA PHE A 258 13.84 -10.57 -0.72
C PHE A 258 13.90 -10.32 0.77
N ALA A 259 13.76 -11.35 1.62
CA ALA A 259 13.66 -11.18 3.06
C ALA A 259 14.81 -10.33 3.66
N PRO A 260 16.09 -10.55 3.30
CA PRO A 260 17.19 -9.71 3.81
C PRO A 260 17.10 -8.25 3.34
N LYS A 261 16.66 -8.02 2.09
CA LYS A 261 16.51 -6.67 1.53
C LYS A 261 15.34 -5.94 2.17
N PHE A 262 14.20 -6.61 2.31
CA PHE A 262 13.04 -6.04 2.99
C PHE A 262 13.37 -5.70 4.45
N HIS A 263 14.02 -6.62 5.16
CA HIS A 263 14.50 -6.35 6.52
C HIS A 263 15.37 -5.11 6.59
N LYS A 264 16.32 -4.96 5.66
CA LYS A 264 17.15 -3.75 5.56
C LYS A 264 16.31 -2.49 5.29
N LEU A 265 15.35 -2.53 4.37
CA LEU A 265 14.47 -1.39 4.07
C LEU A 265 13.67 -0.96 5.31
N VAL A 266 13.13 -1.93 6.06
CA VAL A 266 12.44 -1.67 7.32
C VAL A 266 13.39 -1.06 8.36
N GLN A 267 14.62 -1.58 8.49
CA GLN A 267 15.63 -1.00 9.38
C GLN A 267 16.03 0.42 9.00
N ASP A 268 16.18 0.68 7.69
CA ASP A 268 16.50 1.99 7.11
C ASP A 268 15.33 2.99 7.19
N ASN A 269 14.22 2.60 7.80
CA ASN A 269 13.01 3.40 8.01
C ASN A 269 12.36 3.85 6.68
N VAL A 270 12.31 2.94 5.72
CA VAL A 270 11.46 3.05 4.51
C VAL A 270 10.03 2.71 4.89
N TRP A 271 9.06 3.43 4.31
CA TRP A 271 7.64 3.29 4.67
C TRP A 271 6.83 2.72 3.52
N PHE A 272 5.92 1.83 3.87
CA PHE A 272 5.00 1.15 2.98
C PHE A 272 3.57 1.47 3.42
N SER A 273 2.72 1.83 2.47
CA SER A 273 1.28 1.97 2.73
C SER A 273 0.58 0.61 2.68
N GLN A 274 1.12 -0.31 1.87
CA GLN A 274 0.66 -1.68 1.73
C GLN A 274 1.82 -2.59 1.29
N LEU A 275 1.88 -3.77 1.89
CA LEU A 275 2.74 -4.88 1.49
C LEU A 275 1.88 -6.10 1.15
N THR A 276 1.91 -6.56 -0.10
CA THR A 276 1.20 -7.77 -0.54
C THR A 276 2.18 -8.91 -0.68
N LEU A 277 1.90 -10.08 -0.10
CA LEU A 277 2.79 -11.24 -0.06
C LEU A 277 2.04 -12.53 -0.46
N SER A 278 2.67 -13.40 -1.26
CA SER A 278 2.14 -14.73 -1.59
C SER A 278 2.65 -15.81 -0.63
N GLY A 279 1.82 -16.29 0.31
CA GLY A 279 2.20 -17.24 1.35
C GLY A 279 2.47 -18.69 0.90
N GLU A 280 2.80 -18.95 -0.36
CA GLU A 280 3.17 -20.31 -0.78
C GLU A 280 4.51 -20.72 -0.20
N SER A 281 4.48 -21.83 0.54
CA SER A 281 5.68 -22.61 0.81
C SER A 281 6.12 -23.27 -0.50
N ALA A 282 7.40 -23.18 -0.77
CA ALA A 282 8.17 -23.70 -1.90
C ALA A 282 8.05 -25.22 -2.17
N GLU A 283 6.85 -25.83 -2.15
CA GLU A 283 6.67 -27.26 -2.41
C GLU A 283 7.00 -27.64 -3.88
N PHE A 284 6.86 -26.69 -4.81
CA PHE A 284 7.18 -26.90 -6.22
C PHE A 284 8.57 -26.42 -6.63
N LEU A 285 9.35 -25.86 -5.70
CA LEU A 285 10.68 -25.38 -6.02
C LEU A 285 11.73 -26.46 -5.79
N ILE A 286 12.53 -26.65 -6.83
CA ILE A 286 13.78 -27.40 -6.82
C ILE A 286 14.74 -26.63 -5.88
N GLY A 287 14.63 -26.86 -4.57
CA GLY A 287 15.37 -26.13 -3.54
C GLY A 287 15.05 -26.62 -2.11
N ASP A 288 15.88 -26.19 -1.15
CA ASP A 288 15.79 -26.57 0.26
C ASP A 288 14.56 -25.92 0.94
N ALA A 289 13.51 -26.72 1.17
CA ALA A 289 12.27 -26.29 1.82
C ALA A 289 12.49 -25.67 3.22
N CYS A 290 13.57 -26.02 3.93
CA CYS A 290 13.89 -25.40 5.22
C CYS A 290 14.28 -23.93 5.05
N ARG A 291 15.07 -23.61 4.03
CA ARG A 291 15.52 -22.25 3.76
C ARG A 291 14.36 -21.31 3.42
N ALA A 292 13.42 -21.75 2.59
CA ALA A 292 12.25 -20.94 2.24
C ALA A 292 11.39 -20.59 3.46
N ARG A 293 11.32 -21.49 4.45
CA ARG A 293 10.59 -21.26 5.70
C ARG A 293 11.29 -20.23 6.58
N ASP A 294 12.60 -20.31 6.72
CA ASP A 294 13.36 -19.34 7.50
C ASP A 294 13.27 -17.94 6.89
N GLU A 295 13.22 -17.84 5.57
CA GLU A 295 13.03 -16.58 4.87
C GLU A 295 11.61 -16.00 5.07
N PHE A 296 10.58 -16.84 5.02
CA PHE A 296 9.21 -16.42 5.38
C PHE A 296 9.15 -15.90 6.82
N ARG A 297 9.77 -16.60 7.77
CA ARG A 297 9.83 -16.18 9.18
C ARG A 297 10.53 -14.84 9.35
N GLN A 298 11.68 -14.66 8.69
CA GLN A 298 12.41 -13.38 8.70
C GLN A 298 11.56 -12.25 8.11
N LEU A 299 10.81 -12.54 7.06
CA LEU A 299 9.91 -11.57 6.44
C LEU A 299 8.77 -11.17 7.39
N MET A 300 8.11 -12.13 8.04
CA MET A 300 7.07 -11.84 9.03
C MET A 300 7.63 -11.03 10.20
N ALA A 301 8.80 -11.40 10.73
CA ALA A 301 9.46 -10.65 11.79
C ALA A 301 9.80 -9.21 11.39
N ALA A 302 10.18 -8.98 10.13
CA ALA A 302 10.43 -7.64 9.62
C ALA A 302 9.14 -6.83 9.37
N ALA A 303 8.08 -7.47 8.85
CA ALA A 303 6.81 -6.81 8.56
C ALA A 303 6.05 -6.44 9.85
N PHE A 304 6.21 -7.25 10.89
CA PHE A 304 5.59 -7.14 12.21
C PHE A 304 6.62 -6.84 13.30
N ASP A 305 7.60 -5.99 13.01
CA ASP A 305 8.68 -5.61 13.91
C ASP A 305 8.11 -4.96 15.19
N SER A 306 8.71 -5.26 16.35
CA SER A 306 8.33 -4.69 17.64
C SER A 306 8.77 -3.23 17.85
N THR A 307 9.50 -2.66 16.90
CA THR A 307 10.06 -1.32 16.98
C THR A 307 9.18 -0.32 16.26
N ARG A 308 8.51 0.54 17.03
CA ARG A 308 7.77 1.68 16.48
C ARG A 308 8.75 2.76 16.00
N ARG A 309 8.86 2.94 14.68
CA ARG A 309 9.72 3.96 14.06
C ARG A 309 8.95 5.27 13.80
N SER A 310 9.66 6.40 13.89
CA SER A 310 9.07 7.72 13.68
C SER A 310 9.11 8.12 12.20
N PRO A 311 7.99 8.63 11.63
CA PRO A 311 7.97 9.12 10.25
C PRO A 311 8.91 10.30 10.01
N ALA A 312 9.24 11.09 11.03
CA ALA A 312 10.19 12.21 10.91
C ALA A 312 11.61 11.76 10.55
N ARG A 313 11.96 10.50 10.87
CA ARG A 313 13.26 9.91 10.55
C ARG A 313 13.21 9.05 9.29
N SER A 314 12.15 9.13 8.50
CA SER A 314 11.98 8.29 7.31
C SER A 314 12.99 8.64 6.22
N THR A 315 13.25 7.67 5.35
CA THR A 315 14.18 7.80 4.22
C THR A 315 13.73 8.85 3.21
N SER A 316 12.42 9.11 3.11
CA SER A 316 11.84 10.12 2.22
C SER A 316 11.08 11.21 2.99
N ARG A 317 10.53 12.19 2.25
CA ARG A 317 9.58 13.17 2.77
C ARG A 317 8.18 12.69 2.42
N TYR A 318 7.68 11.73 3.19
CA TYR A 318 6.33 11.22 2.94
C TYR A 318 5.29 12.26 3.32
N TYR A 319 4.36 12.51 2.40
CA TYR A 319 3.15 13.24 2.66
C TYR A 319 2.22 12.32 3.43
N PHE A 320 1.87 12.72 4.65
CA PHE A 320 0.78 12.12 5.37
C PHE A 320 -0.37 13.10 5.25
N ASP A 321 -1.32 12.79 4.36
CA ASP A 321 -2.55 13.57 4.17
C ASP A 321 -3.18 13.86 5.53
N ARG A 322 -3.15 15.14 5.93
CA ARG A 322 -3.66 15.59 7.22
C ARG A 322 -5.19 15.44 7.32
N GLY A 323 -5.90 15.13 6.23
CA GLY A 323 -7.34 14.85 6.25
C GLY A 323 -7.67 13.39 6.55
N GLU A 324 -7.19 12.48 5.70
CA GLU A 324 -7.52 11.04 5.80
C GLU A 324 -6.67 10.26 6.81
N TYR A 325 -5.35 10.51 6.91
CA TYR A 325 -4.51 9.81 7.90
C TYR A 325 -4.81 10.24 9.34
N ILE A 326 -5.54 11.34 9.53
CA ILE A 326 -6.02 11.71 10.87
C ILE A 326 -7.25 10.87 11.27
N ARG A 327 -8.08 10.43 10.30
CA ARG A 327 -9.25 9.58 10.59
C ARG A 327 -8.85 8.14 10.96
N ASP A 328 -7.84 7.58 10.28
CA ASP A 328 -7.31 6.22 10.53
C ASP A 328 -6.21 6.15 11.62
N GLY A 329 -5.94 7.26 12.32
CA GLY A 329 -4.82 7.39 13.26
C GLY A 329 -3.44 7.42 12.58
N SER A 330 -2.38 7.70 13.36
CA SER A 330 -1.04 7.88 12.78
C SER A 330 -0.56 6.62 12.03
N PRO A 331 -0.12 6.75 10.76
CA PRO A 331 0.27 5.60 9.96
C PRO A 331 1.45 4.88 10.60
N LEU A 332 1.51 3.57 10.38
CA LEU A 332 2.65 2.75 10.78
C LEU A 332 3.53 2.44 9.58
N GLN A 333 4.75 1.98 9.85
CA GLN A 333 5.79 1.83 8.85
C GLN A 333 5.39 0.91 7.68
N VAL A 334 4.69 -0.19 7.93
CA VAL A 334 4.19 -1.09 6.88
C VAL A 334 2.68 -0.92 6.67
N ASN A 335 1.99 -0.36 7.66
CA ASN A 335 0.58 0.03 7.72
C ASN A 335 -0.43 -1.10 7.43
N ARG A 336 -0.38 -1.71 6.25
CA ARG A 336 -1.23 -2.82 5.83
C ARG A 336 -0.41 -3.97 5.23
N VAL A 337 -0.69 -5.20 5.65
CA VAL A 337 -0.12 -6.42 5.06
C VAL A 337 -1.24 -7.27 4.47
N ASP A 338 -1.17 -7.55 3.17
CA ASP A 338 -2.11 -8.41 2.45
C ASP A 338 -1.43 -9.74 2.09
N LEU A 339 -1.81 -10.81 2.77
CA LEU A 339 -1.32 -12.16 2.54
C LEU A 339 -2.27 -12.90 1.61
N LYS A 340 -1.80 -13.32 0.44
CA LYS A 340 -2.51 -14.18 -0.51
C LYS A 340 -1.95 -15.61 -0.39
N THR A 341 -2.80 -16.58 -0.12
CA THR A 341 -2.44 -18.00 0.02
C THR A 341 -3.28 -18.82 -0.96
N TYR A 342 -2.68 -19.75 -1.69
CA TYR A 342 -3.43 -20.64 -2.59
C TYR A 342 -3.76 -21.99 -1.92
N THR A 343 -3.06 -22.29 -0.82
CA THR A 343 -3.25 -23.48 0.01
C THR A 343 -3.40 -23.09 1.48
N SER A 344 -3.89 -24.02 2.30
CA SER A 344 -3.94 -23.84 3.76
C SER A 344 -2.53 -23.60 4.30
N MET A 345 -2.32 -22.50 5.04
CA MET A 345 -1.07 -22.24 5.74
C MET A 345 -0.76 -23.37 6.74
N ARG A 346 0.50 -23.77 6.85
CA ARG A 346 0.95 -24.77 7.84
C ARG A 346 0.93 -24.17 9.23
N THR A 347 0.73 -25.01 10.25
CA THR A 347 0.63 -24.57 11.64
C THR A 347 1.91 -23.86 12.11
N GLU A 348 3.09 -24.32 11.66
CA GLU A 348 4.36 -23.71 12.06
C GLU A 348 4.60 -22.33 11.43
N ASP A 349 4.13 -22.14 10.19
CA ASP A 349 4.27 -20.86 9.48
C ASP A 349 3.27 -19.84 10.04
N LEU A 350 2.05 -20.30 10.35
CA LEU A 350 1.06 -19.51 11.09
C LEU A 350 1.56 -19.13 12.48
N GLY A 351 2.16 -20.07 13.20
CA GLY A 351 2.71 -19.83 14.53
C GLY A 351 3.85 -18.81 14.51
N ALA A 352 4.74 -18.88 13.52
CA ALA A 352 5.79 -17.88 13.35
C ALA A 352 5.23 -16.49 13.02
N MET A 353 4.23 -16.41 12.15
CA MET A 353 3.56 -15.16 11.84
C MET A 353 2.89 -14.57 13.09
N MET A 354 2.09 -15.35 13.80
CA MET A 354 1.36 -14.88 14.99
C MET A 354 2.29 -14.50 16.14
N SER A 355 3.45 -15.16 16.24
CA SER A 355 4.51 -14.78 17.18
C SER A 355 5.14 -13.42 16.87
N ALA A 356 5.15 -12.99 15.61
CA ALA A 356 5.57 -11.64 15.25
C ALA A 356 4.41 -10.64 15.45
N VAL A 357 3.18 -11.02 15.09
CA VAL A 357 1.98 -10.18 15.24
C VAL A 357 1.69 -9.81 16.70
N VAL A 358 1.96 -10.71 17.65
CA VAL A 358 1.69 -10.48 19.08
C VAL A 358 2.47 -9.27 19.67
N ILE A 359 3.61 -8.91 19.07
CA ILE A 359 4.46 -7.78 19.49
C ILE A 359 4.58 -6.69 18.41
N ASN A 360 3.79 -6.78 17.35
CA ASN A 360 3.86 -5.92 16.18
C ASN A 360 3.69 -4.43 16.53
N GLN A 361 4.58 -3.58 16.03
CA GLN A 361 4.49 -2.11 16.15
C GLN A 361 4.53 -1.39 14.81
N THR A 362 4.55 -2.12 13.70
CA THR A 362 4.76 -1.59 12.34
C THR A 362 3.55 -1.73 11.42
N THR A 363 2.57 -2.57 11.76
CA THR A 363 1.39 -2.86 10.93
C THR A 363 0.08 -2.61 11.70
N LYS A 364 -0.91 -1.98 11.06
CA LYS A 364 -2.25 -1.76 11.63
C LYS A 364 -3.29 -2.72 11.12
N LYS A 365 -3.22 -3.05 9.83
CA LYS A 365 -4.23 -3.84 9.14
C LYS A 365 -3.57 -5.08 8.54
N ILE A 366 -4.13 -6.26 8.81
CA ILE A 366 -3.71 -7.49 8.15
C ILE A 366 -4.92 -8.05 7.41
N THR A 367 -4.72 -8.43 6.16
CA THR A 367 -5.68 -9.17 5.37
C THR A 367 -5.06 -10.52 5.03
N MET A 368 -5.69 -11.61 5.42
CA MET A 368 -5.28 -12.95 5.03
C MET A 368 -6.35 -13.56 4.12
N ARG A 369 -5.93 -13.89 2.90
CA ARG A 369 -6.78 -14.47 1.85
C ARG A 369 -6.30 -15.86 1.47
N ALA A 370 -7.21 -16.81 1.36
CA ALA A 370 -6.95 -18.14 0.84
C ALA A 370 -7.93 -18.55 -0.25
N GLU A 371 -7.47 -19.35 -1.23
CA GLU A 371 -8.34 -20.05 -2.19
C GLU A 371 -9.05 -21.28 -1.59
N LYS A 372 -8.49 -21.84 -0.51
CA LYS A 372 -9.02 -22.98 0.25
C LYS A 372 -9.17 -22.60 1.72
N ARG A 373 -9.69 -23.50 2.56
CA ARG A 373 -9.79 -23.29 4.02
C ARG A 373 -8.47 -22.77 4.60
N THR A 374 -8.52 -21.57 5.20
CA THR A 374 -7.31 -20.91 5.69
C THR A 374 -6.88 -21.46 7.05
N ILE A 375 -7.85 -21.69 7.95
CA ILE A 375 -7.65 -22.07 9.34
C ILE A 375 -8.56 -23.25 9.67
N SER A 376 -7.98 -24.31 10.22
CA SER A 376 -8.69 -25.51 10.70
C SER A 376 -7.80 -26.27 11.69
N GLY A 377 -8.39 -26.79 12.76
CA GLY A 377 -7.71 -27.52 13.83
C GLY A 377 -7.35 -26.63 15.02
N GLU A 378 -7.37 -27.23 16.20
CA GLU A 378 -7.15 -26.58 17.50
C GLU A 378 -5.87 -25.73 17.52
N ASP A 379 -4.74 -26.29 17.09
CA ASP A 379 -3.44 -25.59 17.11
C ASP A 379 -3.46 -24.25 16.34
N LYS A 380 -4.11 -24.22 15.17
CA LYS A 380 -4.15 -23.00 14.35
C LYS A 380 -5.03 -21.94 14.99
N TRP A 381 -6.13 -22.34 15.60
CA TRP A 381 -7.01 -21.45 16.35
C TRP A 381 -6.32 -20.91 17.61
N MET A 382 -5.51 -21.73 18.29
CA MET A 382 -4.68 -21.28 19.42
C MET A 382 -3.66 -20.23 18.98
N TRP A 383 -2.93 -20.45 17.87
CA TRP A 383 -1.98 -19.46 17.34
C TRP A 383 -2.66 -18.16 16.94
N LEU A 384 -3.82 -18.24 16.31
CA LEU A 384 -4.60 -17.06 15.93
C LEU A 384 -5.09 -16.30 17.18
N ALA A 385 -5.57 -17.01 18.19
CA ALA A 385 -5.93 -16.43 19.48
C ALA A 385 -4.72 -15.78 20.16
N TYR A 386 -3.55 -16.40 20.09
CA TYR A 386 -2.32 -15.86 20.64
C TYR A 386 -1.92 -14.54 19.99
N GLY A 387 -1.84 -14.50 18.66
CA GLY A 387 -1.40 -13.32 17.92
C GLY A 387 -2.37 -12.15 17.99
N LEU A 388 -3.68 -12.41 18.04
CA LEU A 388 -4.70 -11.38 17.90
C LEU A 388 -5.39 -10.99 19.22
N PHE A 389 -5.61 -11.94 20.11
CA PHE A 389 -6.52 -11.74 21.23
C PHE A 389 -5.88 -11.95 22.60
N SER A 390 -4.69 -12.54 22.70
CA SER A 390 -4.05 -12.82 23.98
C SER A 390 -3.78 -11.55 24.79
N LYS A 391 -3.57 -11.73 26.10
CA LYS A 391 -3.14 -10.64 27.00
C LYS A 391 -1.90 -9.91 26.47
N ARG A 392 -0.96 -10.64 25.85
CA ARG A 392 0.23 -10.08 25.22
C ARG A 392 -0.11 -9.27 23.97
N ALA A 393 -0.91 -9.80 23.06
CA ALA A 393 -1.33 -9.09 21.85
C ALA A 393 -1.97 -7.74 22.20
N ARG A 394 -2.88 -7.74 23.18
CA ARG A 394 -3.56 -6.52 23.65
C ARG A 394 -2.60 -5.49 24.26
N ALA A 395 -1.50 -5.93 24.87
CA ALA A 395 -0.52 -5.05 25.51
C ALA A 395 0.54 -4.52 24.53
N PHE A 396 0.95 -5.32 23.54
CA PHE A 396 2.15 -5.07 22.74
C PHE A 396 1.92 -5.00 21.23
N SER A 397 0.74 -5.35 20.71
CA SER A 397 0.44 -5.23 19.28
C SER A 397 -0.22 -3.89 18.96
N ALA A 398 0.21 -3.27 17.88
CA ALA A 398 -0.40 -2.09 17.27
C ALA A 398 -1.43 -2.44 16.19
N LEU A 399 -1.77 -3.73 16.07
CA LEU A 399 -2.78 -4.21 15.14
C LEU A 399 -4.17 -3.69 15.55
N GLU A 400 -4.88 -3.12 14.59
CA GLU A 400 -6.23 -2.57 14.78
C GLU A 400 -7.27 -3.41 14.02
N VAL A 401 -6.88 -3.95 12.85
CA VAL A 401 -7.79 -4.71 11.98
C VAL A 401 -7.13 -5.99 11.50
N PHE A 402 -7.85 -7.10 11.64
CA PHE A 402 -7.49 -8.37 11.03
C PHE A 402 -8.69 -8.88 10.23
N TYR A 403 -8.48 -9.08 8.94
CA TYR A 403 -9.45 -9.69 8.05
C TYR A 403 -8.96 -11.07 7.63
N LEU A 404 -9.86 -12.04 7.70
CA LEU A 404 -9.64 -13.41 7.30
C LEU A 404 -10.82 -13.87 6.44
N ASN A 405 -10.54 -14.31 5.22
CA ASN A 405 -11.56 -14.98 4.42
C ASN A 405 -11.52 -16.51 4.67
N GLN A 406 -12.61 -17.19 4.29
CA GLN A 406 -12.68 -18.66 4.27
C GLN A 406 -12.48 -19.31 5.66
N ILE A 407 -13.35 -18.94 6.60
CA ILE A 407 -13.53 -19.62 7.89
C ILE A 407 -14.75 -20.56 7.77
N ASP A 408 -14.60 -21.85 8.10
CA ASP A 408 -15.76 -22.77 8.24
C ASP A 408 -16.41 -22.65 9.64
N SER A 409 -17.40 -23.50 9.93
CA SER A 409 -17.92 -23.67 11.30
C SER A 409 -16.80 -24.13 12.24
N LEU A 410 -16.61 -23.42 13.35
CA LEU A 410 -15.77 -23.87 14.44
C LEU A 410 -16.45 -25.04 15.16
N ASP A 411 -15.70 -26.10 15.45
CA ASP A 411 -16.19 -27.15 16.34
C ASP A 411 -16.00 -26.78 17.83
N ALA A 412 -16.57 -27.59 18.72
CA ALA A 412 -16.53 -27.31 20.15
C ALA A 412 -15.11 -27.37 20.74
N SER A 413 -14.19 -28.17 20.16
CA SER A 413 -12.82 -28.24 20.67
C SER A 413 -11.98 -27.08 20.16
N GLU A 414 -12.21 -26.62 18.94
CA GLU A 414 -11.61 -25.39 18.38
C GLU A 414 -12.03 -24.14 19.16
N VAL A 415 -13.33 -24.00 19.48
CA VAL A 415 -13.83 -22.89 20.32
C VAL A 415 -13.16 -22.91 21.70
N LYS A 416 -13.02 -24.10 22.29
CA LYS A 416 -12.36 -24.26 23.58
C LYS A 416 -10.89 -23.86 23.50
N ALA A 417 -10.16 -24.36 22.50
CA ALA A 417 -8.74 -24.06 22.32
C ALA A 417 -8.47 -22.56 22.13
N LEU A 418 -9.33 -21.88 21.37
CA LEU A 418 -9.30 -20.42 21.22
C LEU A 418 -9.58 -19.70 22.55
N SER A 419 -10.62 -20.13 23.27
CA SER A 419 -11.01 -19.54 24.56
C SER A 419 -9.92 -19.70 25.62
N ASP A 420 -9.26 -20.86 25.68
CA ASP A 420 -8.21 -21.15 26.65
C ASP A 420 -7.03 -20.18 26.51
N VAL A 421 -6.65 -19.80 25.28
CA VAL A 421 -5.59 -18.81 25.02
C VAL A 421 -6.05 -17.37 25.33
N MET A 422 -7.28 -17.02 24.96
CA MET A 422 -7.81 -15.65 25.12
C MET A 422 -7.91 -15.20 26.59
N HIS A 423 -8.23 -16.14 27.48
CA HIS A 423 -8.47 -15.89 28.90
C HIS A 423 -7.28 -16.28 29.78
N SER A 424 -6.20 -16.83 29.21
CA SER A 424 -5.00 -17.16 29.97
C SER A 424 -4.20 -15.91 30.36
N ASP A 425 -3.70 -15.90 31.60
CA ASP A 425 -2.71 -14.93 32.05
C ASP A 425 -1.31 -15.19 31.46
N HIS A 426 -1.04 -16.44 31.08
CA HIS A 426 0.21 -16.92 30.48
C HIS A 426 -0.10 -17.69 29.18
N PRO A 427 -0.48 -16.97 28.10
CA PRO A 427 -0.96 -17.59 26.87
C PRO A 427 0.12 -18.43 26.15
N GLU A 428 1.40 -18.15 26.36
CA GLU A 428 2.52 -18.93 25.83
C GLU A 428 2.62 -20.34 26.42
N GLU A 429 2.25 -20.49 27.69
CA GLU A 429 2.28 -21.79 28.35
C GLU A 429 1.13 -22.67 27.87
N VAL A 430 -0.01 -22.06 27.56
CA VAL A 430 -1.13 -22.73 26.91
C VAL A 430 -0.74 -23.22 25.51
N LEU A 431 -0.04 -22.40 24.73
CA LEU A 431 0.48 -22.80 23.41
C LEU A 431 1.48 -23.95 23.48
N CYS A 432 2.39 -23.90 24.45
CA CYS A 432 3.44 -24.91 24.62
C CYS A 432 2.97 -26.16 25.38
N GLY A 433 1.76 -26.15 25.94
CA GLY A 433 1.25 -27.21 26.81
C GLY A 433 2.03 -27.34 28.13
N THR A 434 2.63 -26.25 28.62
CA THR A 434 3.48 -26.25 29.83
C THR A 434 2.72 -25.79 31.07
N PRO A 435 3.12 -26.23 32.28
CA PRO A 435 2.55 -25.73 33.54
C PRO A 435 2.76 -24.22 33.73
N PRO A 436 1.90 -23.55 34.53
CA PRO A 436 2.06 -22.15 34.86
C PRO A 436 3.40 -21.77 35.52
N GLY A 437 4.02 -20.69 35.05
CA GLY A 437 5.28 -20.13 35.58
C GLY A 437 6.57 -20.77 35.03
N VAL A 438 6.48 -21.58 33.97
CA VAL A 438 7.62 -22.23 33.29
C VAL A 438 8.19 -21.38 32.15
N VAL A 439 7.37 -20.53 31.52
CA VAL A 439 7.80 -19.63 30.44
C VAL A 439 7.93 -18.21 30.98
N GLU A 440 9.12 -17.60 30.90
CA GLU A 440 9.31 -16.20 31.34
C GLU A 440 8.52 -15.22 30.46
N ASP A 441 7.63 -14.43 31.08
CA ASP A 441 6.75 -13.43 30.45
C ASP A 441 7.47 -12.45 29.49
N ARG A 442 8.78 -12.22 29.68
CA ARG A 442 9.58 -11.28 28.86
C ARG A 442 10.37 -11.93 27.72
N ASN A 443 10.56 -13.25 27.73
CA ASN A 443 11.47 -13.94 26.80
C ASN A 443 10.77 -14.83 25.77
N ALA A 444 9.44 -14.90 25.76
CA ALA A 444 8.72 -15.53 24.65
C ALA A 444 8.58 -14.62 23.42
N THR A 445 9.64 -13.90 23.05
CA THR A 445 9.97 -13.82 21.63
C THR A 445 10.57 -15.17 21.32
N LEU A 446 9.99 -15.95 20.40
CA LEU A 446 10.67 -17.13 19.85
C LEU A 446 11.98 -16.64 19.22
N ASN A 447 13.04 -16.55 20.01
CA ASN A 447 14.34 -16.08 19.58
C ASN A 447 14.85 -17.12 18.59
N ILE A 448 14.95 -16.70 17.32
CA ILE A 448 15.64 -17.42 16.27
C ILE A 448 17.13 -17.39 16.64
N PHE A 449 17.57 -18.29 17.52
CA PHE A 449 18.98 -18.59 17.66
C PHE A 449 19.35 -19.64 16.64
N GLY A 450 20.29 -19.25 15.77
CA GLY A 450 20.78 -20.06 14.67
C GLY A 450 21.24 -21.43 15.13
N GLY A 451 20.94 -22.43 14.30
CA GLY A 451 21.63 -23.71 14.27
C GLY A 451 21.72 -24.41 15.62
N ASN A 452 20.60 -24.84 16.19
CA ASN A 452 20.47 -26.18 16.75
C ASN A 452 19.01 -26.53 17.06
N LEU A 453 18.65 -27.73 16.63
CA LEU A 453 17.39 -28.42 16.86
C LEU A 453 17.07 -28.49 18.37
N LEU A 454 15.93 -27.98 18.80
CA LEU A 454 15.21 -28.55 19.94
C LEU A 454 13.94 -29.20 19.40
N MET A 455 14.10 -30.48 19.05
CA MET A 455 13.00 -31.41 18.90
C MET A 455 12.29 -31.54 20.25
N ALA A 456 11.10 -30.96 20.38
CA ALA A 456 10.09 -31.51 21.26
C ALA A 456 9.25 -32.49 20.42
N SER A 457 9.69 -33.75 20.36
CA SER A 457 8.78 -34.86 20.06
C SER A 457 7.74 -34.94 21.16
N PRO A 458 6.46 -35.16 20.83
CA PRO A 458 5.93 -36.47 21.18
C PRO A 458 5.01 -37.07 20.10
N PHE A 459 5.28 -38.35 19.82
CA PHE A 459 4.27 -39.36 19.48
C PHE A 459 2.95 -39.11 20.22
N TRP A 460 1.79 -39.19 19.55
CA TRP A 460 0.67 -40.10 19.88
C TRP A 460 -0.39 -40.07 18.76
N ARG A 461 -0.63 -41.24 18.15
CA ARG A 461 -1.79 -41.50 17.27
C ARG A 461 -3.05 -41.68 18.11
N ARG A 462 -4.16 -41.02 17.76
CA ARG A 462 -5.51 -41.59 17.95
C ARG A 462 -6.38 -41.34 16.71
N LYS A 463 -7.10 -42.40 16.32
CA LYS A 463 -7.95 -42.48 15.12
C LYS A 463 -9.22 -41.62 15.29
N PRO A 464 -9.72 -40.98 14.21
CA PRO A 464 -10.99 -40.24 14.26
C PRO A 464 -12.19 -41.19 14.18
N LYS A 465 -13.27 -40.86 14.89
CA LYS A 465 -14.63 -41.34 14.60
C LYS A 465 -15.41 -40.19 13.95
N LEU A 466 -15.93 -40.47 12.76
CA LEU A 466 -16.79 -39.62 11.94
C LEU A 466 -18.12 -39.30 12.63
N LEU A 467 -18.67 -38.11 12.34
CA LEU A 467 -20.06 -37.86 11.94
C LEU A 467 -20.19 -36.43 11.35
N THR A 468 -21.01 -36.30 10.31
CA THR A 468 -21.27 -35.11 9.47
C THR A 468 -22.71 -34.58 9.71
N PRO A 469 -23.25 -33.57 8.97
CA PRO A 469 -23.24 -32.14 9.35
C PRO A 469 -24.64 -31.48 9.34
N SER A 470 -24.77 -30.22 9.77
CA SER A 470 -25.71 -29.28 9.13
C SER A 470 -25.37 -27.80 9.36
N SER A 471 -25.17 -27.09 8.25
CA SER A 471 -25.21 -25.65 7.95
C SER A 471 -25.60 -24.64 9.04
N GLU A 472 -24.85 -23.53 9.11
CA GLU A 472 -25.27 -22.19 8.65
C GLU A 472 -24.11 -21.18 8.80
N ALA A 473 -24.07 -20.17 7.93
CA ALA A 473 -22.97 -19.22 7.79
C ALA A 473 -22.91 -18.18 8.93
N PHE A 474 -21.71 -17.85 9.40
CA PHE A 474 -21.46 -16.76 10.35
C PHE A 474 -20.37 -15.83 9.82
N ALA A 475 -20.65 -14.51 9.82
CA ALA A 475 -19.66 -13.46 9.64
C ALA A 475 -19.23 -12.96 11.03
N LEU A 476 -17.93 -12.98 11.33
CA LEU A 476 -17.36 -12.46 12.56
C LEU A 476 -16.77 -11.06 12.29
N SER A 477 -17.42 -10.03 12.81
CA SER A 477 -16.92 -8.66 12.88
C SER A 477 -16.45 -8.39 14.30
N VAL A 478 -15.18 -8.04 14.52
CA VAL A 478 -14.64 -7.73 15.86
C VAL A 478 -14.03 -6.33 15.86
N MET A 479 -14.71 -5.38 16.51
CA MET A 479 -14.12 -4.11 16.94
C MET A 479 -13.31 -4.35 18.22
N MET A 480 -12.05 -3.93 18.23
CA MET A 480 -11.31 -3.77 19.49
C MET A 480 -11.70 -2.43 20.15
N GLU A 481 -12.65 -2.45 21.08
CA GLU A 481 -12.88 -1.30 21.96
C GLU A 481 -11.75 -1.19 22.99
N ARG A 482 -11.01 -0.08 22.95
CA ARG A 482 -10.08 0.28 24.02
C ARG A 482 -10.87 0.82 25.21
N ALA A 483 -10.83 0.11 26.33
CA ALA A 483 -11.17 0.71 27.62
C ALA A 483 -10.09 1.75 27.96
N SER A 484 -10.42 3.03 27.87
CA SER A 484 -9.62 4.13 28.38
C SER A 484 -9.64 4.11 29.91
N GLY A 485 -8.48 3.86 30.52
CA GLY A 485 -8.17 4.12 31.92
C GLY A 485 -7.00 5.08 32.01
#